data_AF-A0A416TNW2-F1
#
_entry.id   AF-A0A416TNW2-F1
#
_cell.length_a   1.000
_cell.length_b   1.000
_cell.length_c   1.000
_cell.angle_alpha   90.00
_cell.angle_beta   90.00
_cell.angle_gamma   90.00
#
_symmetry.space_group_name_H-M   'P 1'
#
loop_
_entity.id
_entity.type
_entity.pdbx_description
1 polymer ?
#
loop_
_entity_poly.entity_id
_entity_poly.type
_entity_poly.pdbx_seq_one_letter_code
_entity_poly.pdbx_strand_id
1 'polypeptide(L)'
;MNKIIKNALILAAITLIAGLLLGAAHQVTLEPIQKQQEKEKQESCQNVFPEAASFEEVTMSDAQQAELTAALIGHGFEAQTIDELLLAKDASGATIGLVEIISTTEGYGGGMQFSMGIASDGTTKGISFLSLSETAGLGMRADTDDFKNQFKDKNVEAFSYTKSGASADDEIDALSGATLTTNAVTNGVNAGICCFNYCSESGLLSGEGGNS
;
A
#
# COMPACT_ATOMS: atom_id res chain seq x y z
N MET A 1 41.79 40.69 9.58
CA MET A 1 40.75 39.66 9.82
C MET A 1 41.43 38.33 10.12
N ASN A 2 41.15 37.72 11.27
CA ASN A 2 41.79 36.45 11.67
C ASN A 2 41.46 35.35 10.66
N LYS A 3 42.47 34.59 10.23
CA LYS A 3 42.34 33.54 9.19
C LYS A 3 41.20 32.55 9.49
N ILE A 4 40.95 32.30 10.76
CA ILE A 4 39.86 31.44 11.26
C ILE A 4 38.48 32.00 10.86
N ILE A 5 38.24 33.31 11.07
CA ILE A 5 36.96 33.97 10.73
C ILE A 5 36.74 33.96 9.21
N LYS A 6 37.80 34.19 8.43
CA LYS A 6 37.72 34.15 6.96
C LYS A 6 37.34 32.75 6.46
N ASN A 7 37.96 31.71 7.00
CA ASN A 7 37.69 30.34 6.59
C ASN A 7 36.28 29.88 7.00
N ALA A 8 35.81 30.28 8.19
CA ALA A 8 34.45 30.01 8.64
C ALA A 8 33.40 30.65 7.72
N LEU A 9 33.60 31.91 7.31
CA LEU A 9 32.70 32.60 6.37
C LEU A 9 32.70 31.96 4.97
N ILE A 10 33.86 31.51 4.48
CA ILE A 10 33.95 30.80 3.19
C ILE A 10 33.18 29.47 3.26
N LEU A 11 33.34 28.71 4.35
CA LEU A 11 32.63 27.44 4.52
C LEU A 11 31.11 27.68 4.60
N ALA A 12 30.66 28.68 5.38
CA ALA A 12 29.26 29.05 5.49
C ALA A 12 28.66 29.48 4.13
N ALA A 13 29.42 30.22 3.32
CA ALA A 13 28.98 30.62 1.99
C ALA A 13 28.84 29.40 1.05
N ILE A 14 29.79 28.47 1.09
CA ILE A 14 29.73 27.25 0.28
C ILE A 14 28.55 26.37 0.70
N THR A 15 28.31 26.17 2.00
CA THR A 15 27.18 25.37 2.49
C THR A 15 25.84 26.03 2.16
N LEU A 16 25.76 27.36 2.24
CA LEU A 16 24.57 28.10 1.82
C LEU A 16 24.29 27.89 0.33
N ILE A 17 25.30 28.04 -0.53
CA ILE A 17 25.16 27.84 -1.97
C ILE A 17 24.75 26.39 -2.27
N ALA A 18 25.39 25.40 -1.63
CA ALA A 18 25.04 24.00 -1.80
C ALA A 18 23.59 23.69 -1.36
N GLY A 19 23.15 24.24 -0.23
CA GLY A 19 21.77 24.11 0.24
C GLY A 19 20.75 24.76 -0.71
N LEU A 20 21.08 25.94 -1.26
CA LEU A 20 20.23 26.61 -2.26
C LEU A 20 20.15 25.80 -3.57
N LEU A 21 21.26 25.25 -4.04
CA LEU A 21 21.29 24.39 -5.23
C LEU A 21 20.48 23.11 -5.02
N LEU A 22 20.63 22.44 -3.87
CA LEU A 22 19.85 21.25 -3.52
C LEU A 22 18.36 21.57 -3.38
N GLY A 23 18.01 22.69 -2.74
CA GLY A 23 16.61 23.13 -2.61
C GLY A 23 15.97 23.45 -3.96
N ALA A 24 16.69 24.13 -4.85
CA ALA A 24 16.22 24.40 -6.21
C ALA A 24 16.05 23.11 -7.03
N ALA A 25 17.02 22.19 -6.94
CA ALA A 25 16.92 20.88 -7.59
C ALA A 25 15.71 20.10 -7.09
N HIS A 26 15.51 20.04 -5.76
CA HIS A 26 14.36 19.38 -5.13
C HIS A 26 13.02 19.96 -5.61
N GLN A 27 12.91 21.29 -5.67
CA GLN A 27 11.67 21.96 -6.11
C GLN A 27 11.33 21.63 -7.57
N VAL A 28 12.33 21.56 -8.44
CA VAL A 28 12.13 21.19 -9.85
C VAL A 28 11.81 19.70 -10.02
N THR A 29 12.35 18.82 -9.15
CA THR A 29 12.09 17.38 -9.22
C THR A 29 10.77 16.96 -8.57
N LEU A 30 10.22 17.77 -7.66
CA LEU A 30 9.03 17.43 -6.89
C LEU A 30 7.81 17.13 -7.79
N GLU A 31 7.50 18.04 -8.72
CA GLU A 31 6.35 17.89 -9.62
C GLU A 31 6.45 16.63 -10.52
N PRO A 32 7.58 16.35 -11.21
CA PRO A 32 7.76 15.09 -11.93
C PRO A 32 7.60 13.84 -11.07
N ILE A 33 8.11 13.86 -9.83
CA ILE A 33 8.02 12.73 -8.90
C ILE A 33 6.56 12.48 -8.52
N GLN A 34 5.82 13.52 -8.16
CA GLN A 34 4.40 13.41 -7.80
C GLN A 34 3.58 12.85 -8.97
N LYS A 35 3.80 13.36 -10.18
CA LYS A 35 3.09 12.87 -11.36
C LYS A 35 3.42 11.41 -11.67
N GLN A 36 4.66 10.99 -11.45
CA GLN A 36 5.07 9.59 -11.64
C GLN A 36 4.42 8.69 -10.58
N GLN A 37 4.38 9.13 -9.33
CA GLN A 37 3.72 8.40 -8.23
C GLN A 37 2.21 8.25 -8.45
N GLU A 38 1.53 9.32 -8.87
CA GLU A 38 0.10 9.26 -9.21
C GLU A 38 -0.16 8.29 -10.37
N LYS A 39 0.73 8.29 -11.38
CA LYS A 39 0.63 7.37 -12.50
C LYS A 39 0.85 5.92 -12.08
N GLU A 40 1.91 5.64 -11.31
CA GLU A 40 2.20 4.31 -10.78
C GLU A 40 1.07 3.80 -9.89
N LYS A 41 0.49 4.69 -9.07
CA LYS A 41 -0.69 4.40 -8.28
C LYS A 41 -1.88 4.04 -9.16
N GLN A 42 -2.19 4.84 -10.18
CA GLN A 42 -3.29 4.56 -11.09
C GLN A 42 -3.10 3.23 -11.83
N GLU A 43 -1.89 2.96 -12.32
CA GLU A 43 -1.53 1.70 -12.95
C GLU A 43 -1.65 0.52 -11.97
N SER A 44 -1.21 0.70 -10.73
CA SER A 44 -1.33 -0.29 -9.66
C SER A 44 -2.78 -0.62 -9.34
N CYS A 45 -3.65 0.41 -9.22
CA CYS A 45 -5.09 0.22 -9.02
C CYS A 45 -5.72 -0.56 -10.19
N GLN A 46 -5.36 -0.21 -11.43
CA GLN A 46 -5.85 -0.93 -12.61
C GLN A 46 -5.34 -2.38 -12.66
N ASN A 47 -4.12 -2.65 -12.20
CA ASN A 47 -3.55 -4.01 -12.17
C ASN A 47 -4.31 -4.92 -11.19
N VAL A 48 -4.69 -4.39 -10.03
CA VAL A 48 -5.42 -5.16 -9.02
C VAL A 48 -6.92 -5.22 -9.27
N PHE A 49 -7.46 -4.29 -10.06
CA PHE A 49 -8.87 -4.30 -10.45
C PHE A 49 -9.08 -3.97 -11.94
N PRO A 50 -8.70 -4.90 -12.86
CA PRO A 50 -8.73 -4.62 -14.30
C PRO A 50 -10.11 -4.35 -14.88
N GLU A 51 -11.16 -4.83 -14.20
CA GLU A 51 -12.56 -4.70 -14.60
C GLU A 51 -13.14 -3.31 -14.26
N ALA A 52 -12.46 -2.52 -13.43
CA ALA A 52 -12.87 -1.16 -13.08
C ALA A 52 -12.63 -0.19 -14.24
N ALA A 53 -13.63 0.64 -14.52
CA ALA A 53 -13.55 1.75 -15.47
C ALA A 53 -13.05 3.03 -14.80
N SER A 54 -13.31 3.20 -13.49
CA SER A 54 -12.81 4.33 -12.69
C SER A 54 -12.67 3.97 -11.22
N PHE A 55 -11.90 4.79 -10.51
CA PHE A 55 -11.66 4.68 -9.08
C PHE A 55 -12.07 6.00 -8.41
N GLU A 56 -12.93 5.92 -7.39
CA GLU A 56 -13.41 7.10 -6.64
C GLU A 56 -12.92 7.03 -5.20
N GLU A 57 -12.24 8.08 -4.74
CA GLU A 57 -11.68 8.14 -3.38
C GLU A 57 -12.78 8.17 -2.32
N VAL A 58 -12.61 7.36 -1.27
CA VAL A 58 -13.48 7.33 -0.10
C VAL A 58 -12.85 8.15 1.00
N THR A 59 -13.48 9.25 1.37
CA THR A 59 -13.09 10.02 2.54
C THR A 59 -13.77 9.45 3.79
N MET A 60 -12.97 8.98 4.74
CA MET A 60 -13.44 8.62 6.07
C MET A 60 -13.42 9.83 7.00
N SER A 61 -14.41 9.93 7.89
CA SER A 61 -14.33 10.83 9.04
C SER A 61 -13.27 10.37 10.04
N ASP A 62 -12.76 11.28 10.86
CA ASP A 62 -11.79 10.97 11.95
C ASP A 62 -12.29 9.84 12.86
N ALA A 63 -13.60 9.78 13.12
CA ALA A 63 -14.22 8.72 13.91
C ALA A 63 -14.12 7.35 13.22
N GLN A 64 -14.47 7.28 11.93
CA GLN A 64 -14.39 6.05 11.14
C GLN A 64 -12.94 5.58 10.98
N GLN A 65 -11.99 6.50 10.83
CA GLN A 65 -10.57 6.15 10.75
C GLN A 65 -10.04 5.61 12.08
N ALA A 66 -10.48 6.18 13.20
CA ALA A 66 -10.13 5.68 14.53
C ALA A 66 -10.74 4.29 14.82
N GLU A 67 -11.98 4.05 14.40
CA GLU A 67 -12.65 2.75 14.51
C GLU A 67 -11.97 1.68 13.65
N LEU A 68 -11.64 1.99 12.39
CA LEU A 68 -10.86 1.11 11.52
C LEU A 68 -9.50 0.78 12.14
N THR A 69 -8.79 1.78 12.66
CA THR A 69 -7.49 1.58 13.33
C THR A 69 -7.64 0.66 14.54
N ALA A 70 -8.68 0.85 15.35
CA ALA A 70 -8.97 -0.02 16.49
C ALA A 70 -9.31 -1.45 16.06
N ALA A 71 -10.05 -1.63 14.95
CA ALA A 71 -10.34 -2.94 14.38
C ALA A 71 -9.05 -3.65 13.94
N LEU A 72 -8.18 -2.97 13.19
CA LEU A 72 -6.90 -3.52 12.76
C LEU A 72 -6.04 -3.97 13.95
N ILE A 73 -5.90 -3.13 14.98
CA ILE A 73 -5.18 -3.48 16.21
C ILE A 73 -5.85 -4.68 16.92
N GLY A 74 -7.18 -4.71 17.00
CA GLY A 74 -7.93 -5.81 17.60
C GLY A 74 -7.68 -7.16 16.92
N HIS A 75 -7.37 -7.15 15.62
CA HIS A 75 -7.00 -8.32 14.83
C HIS A 75 -5.47 -8.57 14.74
N GLY A 76 -4.65 -7.77 15.42
CA GLY A 76 -3.19 -7.92 15.46
C GLY A 76 -2.45 -7.31 14.26
N PHE A 77 -3.09 -6.40 13.51
CA PHE A 77 -2.53 -5.70 12.37
C PHE A 77 -2.04 -4.28 12.73
N GLU A 78 -1.40 -4.15 13.89
CA GLU A 78 -0.90 -2.87 14.42
C GLU A 78 0.27 -2.26 13.62
N ALA A 79 0.91 -3.05 12.78
CA ALA A 79 1.99 -2.60 11.91
C ALA A 79 1.52 -2.21 10.50
N GLN A 80 0.22 -2.33 10.24
CA GLN A 80 -0.44 -2.07 8.96
C GLN A 80 -1.16 -0.72 9.03
N THR A 81 -1.22 -0.04 7.89
CA THR A 81 -1.95 1.21 7.74
C THR A 81 -2.67 1.18 6.40
N ILE A 82 -3.96 1.51 6.42
CA ILE A 82 -4.75 1.75 5.22
C ILE A 82 -4.55 3.23 4.88
N ASP A 83 -3.71 3.49 3.89
CA ASP A 83 -3.35 4.84 3.47
C ASP A 83 -4.50 5.48 2.69
N GLU A 84 -5.16 4.71 1.82
CA GLU A 84 -6.22 5.18 0.95
C GLU A 84 -7.23 4.10 0.61
N LEU A 85 -8.46 4.53 0.34
CA LEU A 85 -9.60 3.71 -0.03
C LEU A 85 -10.23 4.25 -1.31
N LEU A 86 -10.43 3.38 -2.30
CA LEU A 86 -10.92 3.74 -3.62
C LEU A 86 -12.06 2.79 -4.03
N LEU A 87 -13.26 3.30 -4.26
CA LEU A 87 -14.34 2.51 -4.85
C LEU A 87 -14.01 2.19 -6.30
N ALA A 88 -13.96 0.90 -6.63
CA ALA A 88 -13.86 0.44 -8.01
C ALA A 88 -15.24 0.52 -8.68
N LYS A 89 -15.36 1.30 -9.74
CA LYS A 89 -16.62 1.48 -10.50
C LYS A 89 -16.52 0.84 -11.86
N ASP A 90 -17.59 0.18 -12.31
CA ASP A 90 -17.70 -0.28 -13.70
C ASP A 90 -18.05 0.86 -14.67
N ALA A 91 -18.14 0.55 -15.96
CA ALA A 91 -18.49 1.52 -17.00
C ALA A 91 -19.90 2.13 -16.86
N SER A 92 -20.77 1.53 -16.04
CA SER A 92 -22.11 2.04 -15.73
C SER A 92 -22.12 2.98 -14.51
N GLY A 93 -21.01 3.06 -13.77
CA GLY A 93 -20.89 3.80 -12.52
C GLY A 93 -21.30 2.99 -11.28
N ALA A 94 -21.55 1.68 -11.41
CA ALA A 94 -21.86 0.82 -10.28
C ALA A 94 -20.58 0.45 -9.51
N THR A 95 -20.64 0.46 -8.18
CA THR A 95 -19.54 -0.07 -7.35
C THR A 95 -19.46 -1.58 -7.54
N ILE A 96 -18.30 -2.06 -7.98
CA ILE A 96 -17.99 -3.48 -8.18
C ILE A 96 -16.94 -4.00 -7.19
N GLY A 97 -16.35 -3.10 -6.40
CA GLY A 97 -15.43 -3.46 -5.33
C GLY A 97 -14.72 -2.26 -4.72
N LEU A 98 -13.63 -2.56 -4.02
CA LEU A 98 -12.77 -1.64 -3.31
C LEU A 98 -11.31 -1.89 -3.73
N VAL A 99 -10.54 -0.82 -3.87
CA VAL A 99 -9.09 -0.85 -3.96
C VAL A 99 -8.52 -0.11 -2.76
N GLU A 100 -7.59 -0.75 -2.07
CA GLU A 100 -6.97 -0.25 -0.86
C GLU A 100 -5.49 -0.03 -1.11
N ILE A 101 -4.94 1.09 -0.64
CA ILE A 101 -3.49 1.28 -0.56
C ILE A 101 -3.05 0.98 0.86
N ILE A 102 -2.22 -0.04 1.01
CA ILE A 102 -1.84 -0.61 2.29
C ILE A 102 -0.33 -0.45 2.47
N SER A 103 0.06 0.14 3.60
CA SER A 103 1.45 0.19 4.06
C SER A 103 1.67 -0.76 5.22
N THR A 104 2.85 -1.37 5.27
CA THR A 104 3.32 -2.13 6.44
C THR A 104 4.76 -1.82 6.75
N THR A 105 5.11 -1.84 8.04
CA THR A 105 6.47 -1.64 8.54
C THR A 105 7.20 -2.94 8.87
N GLU A 106 6.58 -4.09 8.62
CA GLU A 106 7.11 -5.42 8.99
C GLU A 106 8.12 -6.01 7.97
N GLY A 107 8.40 -5.30 6.87
CA GLY A 107 9.36 -5.74 5.86
C GLY A 107 10.78 -5.83 6.41
N TYR A 108 11.55 -6.79 5.91
CA TYR A 108 12.95 -6.97 6.36
C TYR A 108 13.84 -5.81 5.93
N GLY A 109 13.61 -5.27 4.74
CA GLY A 109 14.35 -4.13 4.19
C GLY A 109 13.74 -2.76 4.53
N GLY A 110 12.65 -2.74 5.30
CA GLY A 110 11.94 -1.54 5.73
C GLY A 110 10.46 -1.59 5.39
N GLY A 111 9.81 -0.42 5.40
CA GLY A 111 8.40 -0.32 5.02
C GLY A 111 8.17 -0.70 3.55
N MET A 112 7.01 -1.28 3.28
CA MET A 112 6.52 -1.54 1.92
C MET A 112 5.08 -1.05 1.79
N GLN A 113 4.71 -0.70 0.55
CA GLN A 113 3.37 -0.23 0.22
C GLN A 113 2.88 -0.96 -1.03
N PHE A 114 1.64 -1.40 -1.03
CA PHE A 114 1.02 -2.05 -2.17
C PHE A 114 -0.47 -1.71 -2.26
N SER A 115 -1.00 -1.80 -3.47
CA SER A 115 -2.44 -1.79 -3.69
C SER A 115 -3.00 -3.21 -3.56
N MET A 116 -4.23 -3.30 -3.09
CA MET A 116 -5.00 -4.53 -3.03
C MET A 116 -6.41 -4.28 -3.58
N GLY A 117 -6.89 -5.14 -4.47
CA GLY A 117 -8.26 -5.07 -4.98
C GLY A 117 -9.12 -6.14 -4.34
N ILE A 118 -10.33 -5.79 -3.92
CA ILE A 118 -11.34 -6.71 -3.37
C ILE A 118 -12.69 -6.44 -4.03
N ALA A 119 -13.28 -7.45 -4.67
CA ALA A 119 -14.59 -7.33 -5.29
C ALA A 119 -15.70 -7.20 -4.23
N SER A 120 -16.86 -6.66 -4.61
CA SER A 120 -17.99 -6.47 -3.68
C SER A 120 -18.51 -7.77 -3.04
N ASP A 121 -18.15 -8.94 -3.57
CA ASP A 121 -18.47 -10.25 -2.99
C ASP A 121 -17.42 -10.74 -1.97
N GLY A 122 -16.38 -9.96 -1.68
CA GLY A 122 -15.27 -10.31 -0.79
C GLY A 122 -14.10 -11.00 -1.48
N THR A 123 -14.16 -11.23 -2.80
CA THR A 123 -13.07 -11.89 -3.53
C THR A 123 -11.87 -10.96 -3.69
N THR A 124 -10.71 -11.35 -3.17
CA THR A 124 -9.45 -10.66 -3.41
C THR A 124 -9.06 -10.80 -4.88
N LYS A 125 -8.97 -9.69 -5.61
CA LYS A 125 -8.65 -9.64 -7.04
C LYS A 125 -7.14 -9.63 -7.31
N GLY A 126 -6.34 -9.28 -6.31
CA GLY A 126 -4.89 -9.36 -6.34
C GLY A 126 -4.21 -8.20 -5.62
N ILE A 127 -2.88 -8.20 -5.65
CA ILE A 127 -2.02 -7.17 -5.08
C ILE A 127 -1.01 -6.64 -6.12
N SER A 128 -0.59 -5.38 -5.96
CA SER A 128 0.46 -4.76 -6.79
C SER A 128 1.30 -3.80 -5.96
N PHE A 129 2.62 -4.00 -5.93
CA PHE A 129 3.52 -3.17 -5.13
C PHE A 129 3.66 -1.76 -5.70
N LEU A 130 3.58 -0.77 -4.82
CA LEU A 130 3.97 0.62 -5.08
C LEU A 130 5.40 0.89 -4.61
N SER A 131 5.76 0.31 -3.47
CA SER A 131 7.13 0.32 -2.97
C SER A 131 7.47 -1.00 -2.30
N LEU A 132 8.63 -1.56 -2.66
CA LEU A 132 9.18 -2.77 -2.07
C LEU A 132 10.71 -2.65 -2.08
N SER A 133 11.32 -2.64 -0.90
CA SER A 133 12.78 -2.46 -0.75
C SER A 133 13.41 -3.62 0.01
N GLU A 134 13.20 -4.85 -0.46
CA GLU A 134 13.66 -6.08 0.19
C GLU A 134 15.01 -6.57 -0.34
N THR A 135 15.55 -7.65 0.24
CA THR A 135 16.80 -8.25 -0.25
C THR A 135 16.60 -8.89 -1.63
N ALA A 136 17.41 -8.49 -2.61
CA ALA A 136 17.39 -9.04 -3.97
C ALA A 136 17.60 -10.56 -3.98
N GLY A 137 16.78 -11.28 -4.75
CA GLY A 137 16.80 -12.75 -4.81
C GLY A 137 16.15 -13.46 -3.61
N LEU A 138 15.76 -12.73 -2.57
CA LEU A 138 15.02 -13.22 -1.41
C LEU A 138 13.64 -12.54 -1.37
N GLY A 139 13.48 -11.49 -0.56
CA GLY A 139 12.20 -10.81 -0.37
C GLY A 139 11.70 -10.06 -1.62
N MET A 140 12.59 -9.62 -2.52
CA MET A 140 12.17 -9.02 -3.79
C MET A 140 11.37 -9.97 -4.67
N ARG A 141 11.40 -11.29 -4.39
CA ARG A 141 10.55 -12.26 -5.07
C ARG A 141 9.06 -12.08 -4.75
N ALA A 142 8.71 -11.29 -3.72
CA ALA A 142 7.33 -10.94 -3.44
C ALA A 142 6.66 -10.23 -4.62
N ASP A 143 7.40 -9.47 -5.44
CA ASP A 143 6.85 -8.78 -6.61
C ASP A 143 6.75 -9.67 -7.88
N THR A 144 7.07 -10.96 -7.76
CA THR A 144 6.81 -11.90 -8.86
C THR A 144 5.34 -12.27 -8.94
N ASP A 145 4.85 -12.52 -10.17
CA ASP A 145 3.50 -13.01 -10.40
C ASP A 145 3.24 -14.34 -9.67
N ASP A 146 4.25 -15.22 -9.58
CA ASP A 146 4.15 -16.48 -8.85
C ASP A 146 3.73 -16.29 -7.39
N PHE A 147 4.26 -15.25 -6.73
CA PHE A 147 3.88 -14.95 -5.34
C PHE A 147 2.57 -14.17 -5.26
N LYS A 148 2.41 -13.11 -6.07
CA LYS A 148 1.23 -12.24 -6.03
C LYS A 148 -0.07 -12.97 -6.40
N ASN A 149 0.01 -13.90 -7.36
CA ASN A 149 -1.16 -14.65 -7.82
C ASN A 149 -1.69 -15.65 -6.79
N GLN A 150 -0.95 -15.94 -5.71
CA GLN A 150 -1.45 -16.80 -4.63
C GLN A 150 -2.64 -16.17 -3.88
N PHE A 151 -2.71 -14.83 -3.85
CA PHE A 151 -3.82 -14.08 -3.26
C PHE A 151 -4.97 -13.82 -4.23
N LYS A 152 -4.74 -14.05 -5.53
CA LYS A 152 -5.64 -13.60 -6.60
C LYS A 152 -6.83 -14.52 -6.79
N ASP A 153 -7.99 -13.91 -6.99
CA ASP A 153 -9.30 -14.53 -7.22
C ASP A 153 -9.66 -15.55 -6.11
N LYS A 154 -9.34 -15.20 -4.85
CA LYS A 154 -9.63 -15.99 -3.65
C LYS A 154 -10.62 -15.24 -2.75
N ASN A 155 -11.62 -15.95 -2.26
CA ASN A 155 -12.61 -15.44 -1.30
C ASN A 155 -12.48 -16.24 -0.01
N VAL A 156 -11.69 -15.71 0.93
CA VAL A 156 -11.31 -16.35 2.18
C VAL A 156 -11.35 -15.32 3.31
N GLU A 157 -11.56 -15.76 4.55
CA GLU A 157 -11.62 -14.85 5.71
C GLU A 157 -10.25 -14.26 6.06
N ALA A 158 -9.18 -15.05 5.91
CA ALA A 158 -7.81 -14.64 6.10
C ALA A 158 -6.87 -15.62 5.39
N PHE A 159 -5.75 -15.13 4.90
CA PHE A 159 -4.66 -15.96 4.39
C PHE A 159 -3.70 -16.35 5.51
N SER A 160 -3.14 -17.56 5.38
CA SER A 160 -2.00 -18.04 6.14
C SER A 160 -0.88 -18.42 5.17
N TYR A 161 0.36 -18.48 5.65
CA TYR A 161 1.47 -18.97 4.84
C TYR A 161 2.05 -20.27 5.38
N THR A 162 2.52 -21.12 4.48
CA THR A 162 3.15 -22.39 4.80
C THR A 162 4.52 -22.52 4.13
N LYS A 163 5.38 -23.37 4.70
CA LYS A 163 6.70 -23.70 4.15
C LYS A 163 6.73 -25.04 3.43
N SER A 164 5.61 -25.76 3.42
CA SER A 164 5.52 -27.15 2.95
C SER A 164 4.69 -27.35 1.69
N GLY A 165 4.28 -26.27 1.01
CA GLY A 165 3.29 -26.34 -0.06
C GLY A 165 1.92 -25.92 0.44
N ALA A 166 1.34 -24.89 -0.16
CA ALA A 166 -0.06 -24.52 0.04
C ALA A 166 -0.99 -25.63 -0.48
N SER A 167 -1.99 -25.98 0.32
CA SER A 167 -2.93 -27.07 0.04
C SER A 167 -4.40 -26.65 0.06
N ALA A 168 -4.68 -25.45 0.56
CA ALA A 168 -6.00 -24.83 0.63
C ALA A 168 -5.97 -23.43 0.01
N ASP A 169 -7.16 -22.88 -0.29
CA ASP A 169 -7.31 -21.58 -0.94
C ASP A 169 -6.91 -20.40 -0.04
N ASP A 170 -6.92 -20.60 1.28
CA ASP A 170 -6.48 -19.66 2.32
C ASP A 170 -5.00 -19.86 2.71
N GLU A 171 -4.27 -20.74 2.03
CA GLU A 171 -2.84 -20.96 2.24
C GLU A 171 -2.03 -20.41 1.07
N ILE A 172 -0.91 -19.75 1.39
CA ILE A 172 0.11 -19.36 0.41
C ILE A 172 1.46 -19.99 0.71
N ASP A 173 2.26 -20.22 -0.32
CA ASP A 173 3.64 -20.64 -0.18
C ASP A 173 4.54 -19.48 0.24
N ALA A 174 5.27 -19.71 1.33
CA ALA A 174 6.24 -18.76 1.84
C ALA A 174 7.47 -18.67 0.94
N LEU A 175 8.00 -17.45 0.80
CA LEU A 175 9.26 -17.23 0.11
C LEU A 175 10.41 -17.83 0.95
N SER A 176 11.04 -18.86 0.40
CA SER A 176 12.21 -19.50 1.04
C SER A 176 13.32 -18.47 1.29
N GLY A 177 13.75 -18.35 2.55
CA GLY A 177 14.76 -17.37 2.98
C GLY A 177 14.23 -15.94 3.19
N ALA A 178 12.92 -15.70 3.01
CA ALA A 178 12.29 -14.38 3.16
C ALA A 178 10.96 -14.48 3.93
N THR A 179 10.98 -15.14 5.10
CA THR A 179 9.79 -15.32 5.93
C THR A 179 9.24 -14.00 6.47
N LEU A 180 10.08 -13.03 6.80
CA LEU A 180 9.63 -11.70 7.25
C LEU A 180 8.87 -10.97 6.14
N THR A 181 9.40 -10.97 4.90
CA THR A 181 8.70 -10.42 3.74
C THR A 181 7.36 -11.13 3.49
N THR A 182 7.36 -12.48 3.57
CA THR A 182 6.12 -13.27 3.41
C THR A 182 5.08 -12.85 4.45
N ASN A 183 5.48 -12.76 5.71
CA ASN A 183 4.59 -12.39 6.80
C ASN A 183 4.07 -10.96 6.65
N ALA A 184 4.93 -9.99 6.30
CA ALA A 184 4.54 -8.61 6.08
C ALA A 184 3.47 -8.47 4.99
N VAL A 185 3.63 -9.16 3.84
CA VAL A 185 2.65 -9.13 2.76
C VAL A 185 1.36 -9.84 3.17
N THR A 186 1.45 -11.02 3.82
CA THR A 186 0.28 -11.78 4.26
C THR A 186 -0.55 -10.98 5.27
N ASN A 187 0.11 -10.38 6.27
CA ASN A 187 -0.56 -9.53 7.27
C ASN A 187 -1.16 -8.29 6.63
N GLY A 188 -0.47 -7.66 5.68
CA GLY A 188 -1.01 -6.51 4.94
C GLY A 188 -2.26 -6.89 4.14
N VAL A 189 -2.27 -8.04 3.46
CA VAL A 189 -3.45 -8.55 2.74
C VAL A 189 -4.61 -8.81 3.71
N ASN A 190 -4.35 -9.46 4.84
CA ASN A 190 -5.38 -9.73 5.84
C ASN A 190 -5.92 -8.46 6.52
N ALA A 191 -5.06 -7.45 6.70
CA ALA A 191 -5.50 -6.13 7.13
C ALA A 191 -6.43 -5.47 6.11
N GLY A 192 -6.16 -5.66 4.81
CA GLY A 192 -7.07 -5.21 3.76
C GLY A 192 -8.43 -5.92 3.81
N ILE A 193 -8.45 -7.24 3.96
CA ILE A 193 -9.71 -7.99 4.16
C ILE A 193 -10.48 -7.47 5.38
N CYS A 194 -9.77 -7.20 6.49
CA CYS A 194 -10.36 -6.61 7.69
C CYS A 194 -10.97 -5.23 7.41
N CYS A 195 -10.26 -4.36 6.67
CA CYS A 195 -10.76 -3.05 6.27
C CYS A 195 -11.99 -3.13 5.37
N PHE A 196 -11.96 -4.01 4.37
CA PHE A 196 -13.10 -4.26 3.50
C PHE A 196 -14.34 -4.69 4.29
N ASN A 197 -14.20 -5.63 5.22
CA ASN A 197 -15.30 -6.08 6.07
C ASN A 197 -15.87 -4.92 6.90
N TYR A 198 -15.00 -4.10 7.51
CA TYR A 198 -15.41 -2.89 8.22
C TYR A 198 -16.17 -1.91 7.31
N CYS A 199 -15.66 -1.66 6.10
CA CYS A 199 -16.30 -0.76 5.14
C CYS A 199 -17.65 -1.29 4.64
N SER A 200 -17.78 -2.61 4.49
CA SER A 200 -19.01 -3.29 4.11
C SER A 200 -20.06 -3.16 5.21
N GLU A 201 -19.69 -3.45 6.46
CA GLU A 201 -20.58 -3.34 7.62
C GLU A 201 -20.99 -1.89 7.91
N SER A 202 -20.10 -0.94 7.69
CA SER A 202 -20.34 0.49 7.91
C SER A 202 -21.14 1.16 6.78
N GLY A 203 -21.47 0.44 5.70
CA GLY A 203 -22.18 1.00 4.55
C GLY A 203 -21.35 1.98 3.70
N LEU A 204 -20.03 1.97 3.82
CA LEU A 204 -19.15 2.83 3.02
C LEU A 204 -19.08 2.37 1.55
N LEU A 205 -19.30 1.08 1.30
CA LEU A 205 -19.27 0.50 -0.05
C LEU A 205 -20.52 0.83 -0.91
N SER A 206 -21.64 1.22 -0.28
CA SER A 206 -22.89 1.54 -0.99
C SER A 206 -22.93 2.97 -1.54
N GLY A 207 -21.90 3.79 -1.32
CA GLY A 207 -21.85 5.17 -1.82
C GLY A 207 -22.78 6.15 -1.09
N GLU A 208 -23.36 5.75 0.05
CA GLU A 208 -24.24 6.61 0.87
C GLU A 208 -23.50 7.33 2.01
N GLY A 209 -22.21 7.03 2.23
CA GLY A 209 -21.41 7.54 3.37
C GLY A 209 -20.91 8.98 3.26
N GLY A 210 -21.45 9.79 2.35
CA GLY A 210 -20.91 11.11 2.00
C GLY A 210 -21.91 12.25 2.14
N ASN A 211 -22.65 12.36 3.25
CA ASN A 211 -23.17 13.65 3.70
C ASN A 211 -23.67 13.58 5.16
N SER A 212 -22.85 14.03 6.10
CA SER A 212 -23.30 14.54 7.40
C SER A 212 -22.31 15.59 7.89
#